data_AF-A0A527ZQ50-F1
#
_entry.id   AF-A0A527ZQ50-F1
#
_cell.length_a   1.000
_cell.length_b   1.000
_cell.length_c   1.000
_cell.angle_alpha   90.00
_cell.angle_beta   90.00
_cell.angle_gamma   90.00
#
_symmetry.space_group_name_H-M   'P 1'
#
loop_
_entity.id
_entity.type
_entity.pdbx_description
1 polymer ?
#
loop_
_entity_poly.entity_id
_entity_poly.type
_entity_poly.pdbx_seq_one_letter_code
_entity_poly.pdbx_strand_id
1 'polypeptide(L)' 'WIVGQIGKELATFETIPAEITLATLQLASHWYENREAVLVGIDGNEVPFGVRDLIRSHREWEL' A
#
# COMPACT_ATOMS: atom_id res chain seq x y z
N TRP A 1 -6.97 -2.64 -0.75
CA TRP A 1 -6.25 -1.35 -0.70
C TRP A 1 -5.23 -1.24 -1.84
N ILE A 2 -4.18 -2.08 -1.89
CA ILE A 2 -3.16 -1.99 -2.96
C ILE A 2 -3.75 -2.09 -4.38
N VAL A 3 -4.58 -3.10 -4.65
CA VAL A 3 -5.29 -3.24 -5.95
C VAL A 3 -6.02 -1.96 -6.35
N GLY A 4 -6.74 -1.35 -5.40
CA GLY A 4 -7.44 -0.09 -5.63
C GLY A 4 -6.52 1.12 -5.86
N GLN A 5 -5.30 1.10 -5.33
CA GLN A 5 -4.32 2.16 -5.56
C GLN A 5 -3.61 2.02 -6.91
N ILE A 6 -3.34 0.79 -7.35
CA ILE A 6 -2.68 0.52 -8.64
C ILE A 6 -3.67 0.44 -9.81
N GLY A 7 -4.97 0.26 -9.55
CA GLY A 7 -5.98 0.17 -10.60
C GLY A 7 -5.94 -1.14 -11.40
N LYS A 8 -5.23 -2.15 -10.90
CA LYS A 8 -4.93 -3.41 -11.60
C LYS A 8 -5.13 -4.62 -10.70
N GLU A 9 -5.77 -5.67 -11.21
CA GLU A 9 -5.97 -6.91 -10.47
C GLU A 9 -4.65 -7.68 -10.29
N LEU A 10 -4.41 -8.26 -9.10
CA LEU A 10 -3.18 -9.02 -8.82
C LEU A 10 -3.04 -10.27 -9.71
N ALA A 11 -4.14 -10.86 -10.13
CA ALA A 11 -4.15 -12.05 -10.98
C ALA A 11 -3.59 -11.81 -12.39
N THR A 12 -3.44 -10.54 -12.80
CA THR A 12 -2.85 -10.17 -14.10
C THR A 12 -1.33 -10.27 -14.13
N PHE A 13 -0.68 -10.35 -12.96
CA PHE A 13 0.76 -10.56 -12.87
C PHE A 13 1.07 -12.06 -12.98
N GLU A 14 1.96 -12.44 -13.90
CA GLU A 14 2.49 -13.81 -13.97
C GLU A 14 3.24 -14.19 -12.69
N THR A 15 3.95 -13.23 -12.10
CA THR A 15 4.57 -13.33 -10.78
C THR A 15 4.39 -12.01 -10.06
N ILE A 16 3.99 -12.06 -8.78
CA ILE A 16 3.80 -10.85 -7.99
C ILE A 16 5.16 -10.13 -7.80
N PRO A 17 5.27 -8.85 -8.22
CA PRO A 17 6.48 -8.07 -8.00
C PRO A 17 6.88 -8.00 -6.52
N ALA A 18 8.18 -7.96 -6.25
CA ALA A 18 8.71 -7.92 -4.90
C ALA A 18 8.26 -6.65 -4.16
N GLU A 19 8.13 -5.54 -4.88
CA GLU A 19 7.69 -4.24 -4.40
C GLU A 19 6.24 -4.28 -3.89
N ILE A 20 5.35 -4.98 -4.60
CA ILE A 20 3.95 -5.19 -4.19
C ILE A 20 3.91 -6.03 -2.91
N THR A 21 4.72 -7.08 -2.84
CA THR A 21 4.84 -7.92 -1.64
C THR A 21 5.31 -7.10 -0.44
N LEU A 22 6.40 -6.33 -0.61
CA LEU A 22 6.96 -5.48 0.44
C LEU A 22 5.96 -4.41 0.91
N ALA A 23 5.27 -3.74 -0.02
CA ALA A 23 4.25 -2.76 0.31
C ALA A 23 3.09 -3.38 1.10
N THR A 24 2.70 -4.62 0.76
CA THR A 24 1.65 -5.36 1.48
C THR A 24 2.06 -5.65 2.92
N LEU A 25 3.30 -6.09 3.13
CA LEU A 25 3.82 -6.40 4.47
C LEU A 25 3.93 -5.14 5.33
N GLN A 26 4.47 -4.04 4.79
CA GLN A 26 4.54 -2.77 5.52
C GLN A 26 3.16 -2.25 5.92
N LEU A 27 2.19 -2.33 5.00
CA LEU A 27 0.82 -1.90 5.27
C LEU A 27 0.15 -2.77 6.35
N ALA A 28 0.35 -4.09 6.28
CA ALA A 28 -0.16 -5.02 7.28
C ALA A 28 0.43 -4.77 8.67
N SER A 29 1.75 -4.55 8.75
CA SER A 29 2.43 -4.18 10.01
C SER A 29 1.87 -2.87 10.58
N HIS A 30 1.75 -1.83 9.75
CA HIS A 30 1.27 -0.51 10.18
C HIS A 30 -0.14 -0.57 10.78
N TRP A 31 -1.08 -1.24 10.11
CA TRP A 31 -2.46 -1.38 10.60
C TRP A 31 -2.61 -2.36 11.76
N TYR A 32 -1.66 -3.29 11.91
CA TYR A 32 -1.63 -4.14 13.10
C TYR A 32 -1.22 -3.34 14.33
N GLU A 33 -0.18 -2.52 14.22
CA GLU A 33 0.34 -1.69 15.32
C GLU A 33 -0.59 -0.52 15.65
N ASN A 34 -1.18 0.13 14.64
CA ASN A 34 -2.01 1.31 14.81
C ASN A 34 -3.49 0.96 14.67
N ARG A 35 -4.19 0.87 15.80
CA ARG A 35 -5.61 0.46 15.86
C ARG A 35 -6.61 1.61 15.84
N GLU A 36 -6.12 2.84 15.94
CA GLU A 36 -6.93 4.06 15.91
C GLU A 36 -6.61 4.84 14.64
N ALA A 37 -7.63 5.43 14.01
CA ALA A 37 -7.47 6.27 12.84
C ALA A 37 -6.76 7.60 13.16
N VAL A 38 -6.76 8.00 14.45
CA VAL A 38 -6.12 9.21 14.96
C VAL A 38 -5.23 8.83 16.13
N LEU A 39 -3.92 9.04 15.99
CA LEU A 39 -2.97 8.92 17.09
C LEU A 39 -2.98 10.23 17.88
N VAL A 40 -3.25 10.18 19.18
CA VAL A 40 -3.25 11.39 20.02
C VAL A 40 -1.82 11.94 20.14
N GLY A 41 -1.60 13.16 19.67
CA GLY A 41 -0.31 13.86 19.78
C GLY A 41 0.65 13.68 18.60
N ILE A 42 0.25 12.98 17.53
CA ILE A 42 1.01 12.85 16.28
C ILE A 42 0.01 12.92 15.12
N ASP A 43 0.37 13.59 14.01
CA ASP A 43 -0.39 13.46 12.76
C ASP A 43 -0.31 12.01 12.28
N GLY A 44 -1.39 11.25 12.51
CA GLY A 44 -1.49 9.85 12.10
C GLY A 44 -1.51 9.76 10.57
N ASN A 45 -0.45 9.20 9.99
CA ASN A 45 -0.48 8.84 8.57
C ASN A 45 -1.31 7.56 8.39
N GLU A 46 -2.32 7.62 7.52
CA GLU A 46 -3.18 6.47 7.19
C GLU A 46 -2.38 5.26 6.68
N VAL A 47 -1.25 5.52 6.01
CA VAL A 47 -0.34 4.50 5.46
C VAL A 47 1.13 4.92 5.61
N PRO A 48 2.08 3.97 5.69
CA PRO A 48 3.51 4.27 5.71
C PRO A 48 3.97 5.03 4.46
N PHE A 49 4.90 5.97 4.63
CA PHE A 49 5.41 6.83 3.55
C PHE A 49 5.91 6.02 2.34
N GLY A 50 6.65 4.93 2.57
CA GLY A 50 7.23 4.12 1.51
C GLY A 50 6.24 3.28 0.70
N VAL A 51 5.02 3.03 1.20
CA VAL A 51 4.05 2.15 0.52
C VAL A 51 3.64 2.73 -0.83
N ARG A 52 3.37 4.04 -0.89
CA ARG A 52 2.96 4.69 -2.15
C ARG A 52 4.08 4.69 -3.19
N ASP A 53 5.32 4.89 -2.76
CA ASP A 53 6.48 4.90 -3.65
C ASP A 53 6.74 3.52 -4.25
N LEU A 54 6.62 2.45 -3.44
CA LEU A 54 6.80 1.07 -3.89
C LEU A 54 5.80 0.66 -4.98
N ILE A 55 4.54 1.07 -4.88
CA ILE A 55 3.49 0.63 -5.82
C ILE A 55 3.29 1.58 -7.00
N ARG A 56 3.96 2.75 -7.01
CA ARG A 56 3.72 3.83 -7.98
C ARG A 56 3.94 3.40 -9.43
N SER A 57 4.98 2.62 -9.70
CA SER A 57 5.33 2.13 -11.04
C SER A 57 4.31 1.14 -11.61
N HIS A 58 3.51 0.51 -10.74
CA HIS A 58 2.50 -0.48 -11.11
C HIS A 58 1.12 0.13 -11.34
N ARG A 59 0.97 1.45 -11.14
CA ARG A 59 -0.31 2.13 -11.28
C ARG A 59 -0.68 2.30 -12.76
N GLU A 60 -1.83 1.78 -13.13
CA GLU A 60 -2.46 2.03 -14.42
C GLU A 60 -3.30 3.31 -14.33
N TRP A 61 -3.15 4.16 -15.34
CA TRP A 61 -3.89 5.41 -15.47
C TRP A 61 -4.87 5.26 -16.62
N GLU A 62 -6.16 5.29 -16.30
CA GLU A 62 -7.21 5.47 -17.31
C GLU A 62 -7.04 6.88 -17.91
N LEU A 63 -7.07 6.97 -19.25
CA LEU A 63 -7.00 8.23 -20.01
C LEU A 63 -8.38 8.91 -20.09
#